data_AF-A0A5B0BT59-F1
#
_entry.id   AF-A0A5B0BT59-F1
#
_cell.length_a   1.000
_cell.length_b   1.000
_cell.length_c   1.000
_cell.angle_alpha   90.00
_cell.angle_beta   90.00
_cell.angle_gamma   90.00
#
_symmetry.space_group_name_H-M   'P 1'
#
loop_
_entity.id
_entity.type
_entity.pdbx_description
1 polymer ?
#
loop_
_entity_poly.entity_id
_entity_poly.type
_entity_poly.pdbx_seq_one_letter_code
_entity_poly.pdbx_strand_id
1 'polypeptide(L)'
;MDKTEKRELTTQKIELREDDDGMRTISGYAVKWELKSEIMGYFRRFREQFKKGAFTETLDNEDQRFLWSHDTSKVLGRTKNNTLRLSEDEIGLRFELDLPNTTLGNDTYESIKRGDVDGVSFGFQMRKQEMDESDEDNIVRTVVQAKLLEVSAVAFPAYPDSEVSARGYDPMKQYADEQDSMELRQKLILETYL
;
A
#
# COMPACT_ATOMS: atom_id res chain seq x y z
N MET A 1 -11.08 -5.78 12.80
CA MET A 1 -9.74 -5.76 13.45
C MET A 1 -8.81 -5.00 12.50
N ASP A 2 -8.16 -3.93 12.95
CA ASP A 2 -7.23 -3.13 12.11
C ASP A 2 -5.92 -3.90 11.89
N LYS A 3 -5.91 -4.81 10.91
CA LYS A 3 -4.70 -5.54 10.53
C LYS A 3 -3.90 -4.73 9.51
N THR A 4 -2.59 -4.68 9.70
CA THR A 4 -1.66 -4.07 8.75
C THR A 4 -1.41 -5.02 7.59
N GLU A 5 -1.70 -4.53 6.41
CA GLU A 5 -1.41 -5.15 5.12
C GLU A 5 -0.22 -4.42 4.49
N LYS A 6 0.62 -5.16 3.76
CA LYS A 6 1.69 -4.57 2.94
C LYS A 6 1.50 -5.00 1.50
N ARG A 7 1.78 -4.09 0.57
CA ARG A 7 1.71 -4.34 -0.87
C ARG A 7 2.92 -3.74 -1.53
N GLU A 8 3.55 -4.56 -2.36
CA GLU A 8 4.65 -4.18 -3.21
C GLU A 8 4.08 -4.05 -4.63
N LEU A 9 4.31 -2.91 -5.29
CA LEU A 9 3.90 -2.73 -6.68
C LEU A 9 5.13 -2.72 -7.58
N THR A 10 5.16 -3.65 -8.52
CA THR A 10 6.33 -3.98 -9.38
C THR A 10 6.52 -3.05 -10.57
N THR A 11 5.62 -2.12 -10.84
CA THR A 11 5.52 -1.54 -12.19
C THR A 11 5.79 -0.04 -12.29
N GLN A 12 6.51 0.56 -11.34
CA GLN A 12 6.62 2.02 -11.28
C GLN A 12 8.08 2.47 -11.28
N LYS A 13 8.52 3.05 -12.40
CA LYS A 13 9.84 3.67 -12.49
C LYS A 13 9.94 4.81 -11.50
N ILE A 14 10.88 4.71 -10.56
CA ILE A 14 11.27 5.84 -9.71
C ILE A 14 11.96 6.89 -10.58
N GLU A 15 11.49 8.13 -10.50
CA GLU A 15 12.11 9.29 -11.14
C GLU A 15 13.08 9.95 -10.18
N LEU A 16 14.29 10.23 -10.65
CA LEU A 16 15.35 10.91 -9.91
C LEU A 16 15.55 12.31 -10.47
N ARG A 17 15.67 13.29 -9.59
CA ARG A 17 16.04 14.67 -9.90
C ARG A 17 17.10 15.16 -8.94
N GLU A 18 18.03 15.94 -9.47
CA GLU A 18 19.00 16.73 -8.70
C GLU A 18 18.85 18.18 -9.16
N ASP A 19 18.76 19.12 -8.23
CA ASP A 19 18.72 20.56 -8.55
C ASP A 19 20.10 21.23 -8.45
N ASP A 20 20.16 22.51 -8.83
CA ASP A 20 21.40 23.28 -8.86
C ASP A 20 22.02 23.48 -7.47
N ASP A 21 21.22 23.35 -6.40
CA ASP A 21 21.65 23.44 -5.00
C ASP A 21 22.10 22.07 -4.45
N GLY A 22 22.07 21.02 -5.27
CA GLY A 22 22.48 19.66 -4.90
C GLY A 22 21.42 18.88 -4.11
N MET A 23 20.19 19.39 -4.02
CA MET A 23 19.08 18.65 -3.43
C MET A 23 18.67 17.52 -4.36
N ARG A 24 18.55 16.31 -3.79
CA ARG A 24 18.21 15.09 -4.52
C ARG A 24 16.79 14.69 -4.17
N THR A 25 15.95 14.58 -5.17
CA THR A 25 14.54 14.22 -5.01
C THR A 25 14.25 12.94 -5.78
N ILE A 26 13.52 12.01 -5.14
CA ILE A 26 12.90 10.87 -5.82
C ILE A 26 11.40 11.04 -5.87
N SER A 27 10.78 10.63 -6.97
CA SER A 27 9.32 10.69 -7.11
C SER A 27 8.78 9.52 -7.92
N GLY A 28 7.48 9.30 -7.81
CA GLY A 28 6.79 8.22 -8.51
C GLY A 28 5.38 8.02 -7.97
N TYR A 29 4.80 6.87 -8.30
CA TYR A 29 3.48 6.48 -7.79
C TYR A 29 3.61 5.25 -6.89
N ALA A 30 3.18 5.40 -5.64
CA ALA A 30 3.12 4.30 -4.68
C ALA A 30 1.94 3.37 -4.96
N VAL A 31 0.83 3.89 -5.53
CA VAL A 31 -0.37 3.14 -5.92
C VAL A 31 -0.93 3.73 -7.22
N LYS A 32 -1.53 2.91 -8.08
CA LYS A 32 -2.34 3.35 -9.24
C LYS A 32 -3.79 2.94 -9.04
N TRP A 33 -4.73 3.81 -9.39
CA TRP A 33 -6.15 3.54 -9.19
C TRP A 33 -6.68 2.52 -10.18
N GLU A 34 -7.60 1.67 -9.71
CA GLU A 34 -8.32 0.68 -10.54
C GLU A 34 -7.40 -0.30 -11.30
N LEU A 35 -6.10 -0.32 -10.98
CA LEU A 35 -5.15 -1.27 -11.52
C LEU A 35 -5.23 -2.54 -10.69
N LYS A 36 -5.79 -3.59 -11.29
CA LYS A 36 -5.86 -4.92 -10.66
C LYS A 36 -4.46 -5.47 -10.46
N SER A 37 -4.22 -6.00 -9.26
CA SER A 37 -3.04 -6.77 -8.94
C SER A 37 -2.98 -8.06 -9.75
N GLU A 38 -1.84 -8.73 -9.69
CA GLU A 38 -1.75 -10.15 -10.00
C GLU A 38 -2.69 -10.96 -9.09
N ILE A 39 -2.94 -12.21 -9.47
CA ILE A 39 -3.82 -13.07 -8.69
C ILE A 39 -3.14 -13.42 -7.35
N MET A 40 -3.83 -13.14 -6.25
CA MET A 40 -3.37 -13.34 -4.88
C MET A 40 -4.34 -14.25 -4.12
N GLY A 41 -4.00 -14.57 -2.86
CA GLY A 41 -4.85 -15.34 -1.95
C GLY A 41 -4.59 -16.84 -1.99
N TYR A 42 -4.64 -17.47 -0.82
CA TYR A 42 -4.44 -18.91 -0.64
C TYR A 42 -5.76 -19.64 -0.37
N PHE A 43 -6.70 -18.99 0.34
CA PHE A 43 -8.02 -19.52 0.63
C PHE A 43 -8.93 -19.47 -0.60
N ARG A 44 -8.97 -18.29 -1.25
CA ARG A 44 -9.64 -18.05 -2.53
C ARG A 44 -8.75 -17.13 -3.36
N ARG A 45 -8.70 -17.38 -4.66
CA ARG A 45 -7.94 -16.55 -5.60
C ARG A 45 -8.71 -15.27 -5.88
N PHE A 46 -8.06 -14.13 -5.76
CA PHE A 46 -8.66 -12.83 -6.06
C PHE A 46 -7.63 -11.86 -6.63
N ARG A 47 -8.11 -10.79 -7.26
CA ARG A 47 -7.30 -9.61 -7.61
C ARG A 47 -7.70 -8.45 -6.73
N GLU A 48 -6.73 -7.62 -6.37
CA GLU A 48 -6.94 -6.42 -5.57
C GLU A 48 -6.79 -5.17 -6.42
N GLN A 49 -7.61 -4.17 -6.17
CA GLN A 49 -7.44 -2.82 -6.70
C GLN A 49 -7.77 -1.78 -5.64
N PHE A 50 -7.28 -0.56 -5.84
CA PHE A 50 -7.55 0.57 -4.96
C PHE A 50 -8.42 1.58 -5.69
N LYS A 51 -9.48 2.01 -5.01
CA LYS A 51 -10.36 3.06 -5.51
C LYS A 51 -9.64 4.40 -5.45
N LYS A 52 -9.87 5.27 -6.43
CA LYS A 52 -9.46 6.68 -6.32
C LYS A 52 -10.03 7.29 -5.05
N GLY A 53 -9.19 7.96 -4.27
CA GLY A 53 -9.58 8.54 -2.98
C GLY A 53 -9.46 7.58 -1.79
N ALA A 54 -8.92 6.38 -1.99
CA ALA A 54 -8.81 5.39 -0.91
C ALA A 54 -7.92 5.88 0.25
N PHE A 55 -7.00 6.81 0.02
CA PHE A 55 -6.09 7.35 1.03
C PHE A 55 -6.35 8.81 1.39
N THR A 56 -7.39 9.48 0.85
CA THR A 56 -7.63 10.91 1.11
C THR A 56 -7.65 11.23 2.61
N GLU A 57 -8.40 10.48 3.41
CA GLU A 57 -8.52 10.73 4.86
C GLU A 57 -7.19 10.59 5.61
N THR A 58 -6.36 9.61 5.24
CA THR A 58 -5.09 9.38 5.94
C THR A 58 -4.04 10.42 5.59
N LEU A 59 -4.08 10.99 4.37
CA LEU A 59 -3.16 12.04 3.96
C LEU A 59 -3.45 13.36 4.69
N ASP A 60 -4.72 13.64 4.98
CA ASP A 60 -5.13 14.88 5.66
C ASP A 60 -4.85 14.86 7.18
N ASN A 61 -4.87 13.68 7.80
CA ASN A 61 -4.94 13.57 9.26
C ASN A 61 -3.72 12.90 9.92
N GLU A 62 -2.85 12.26 9.15
CA GLU A 62 -1.78 11.43 9.70
C GLU A 62 -0.39 11.75 9.14
N ASP A 63 0.63 11.25 9.83
CA ASP A 63 2.04 11.44 9.45
C ASP A 63 2.62 10.14 8.89
N GLN A 64 2.83 10.12 7.58
CA GLN A 64 3.44 9.01 6.87
C GLN A 64 4.95 9.20 6.76
N ARG A 65 5.65 8.07 6.68
CA ARG A 65 7.10 8.00 6.55
C ARG A 65 7.44 7.35 5.23
N PHE A 66 8.54 7.81 4.63
CA PHE A 66 9.22 7.07 3.58
C PHE A 66 10.37 6.29 4.20
N LEU A 67 10.40 4.97 4.01
CA LEU A 67 11.39 4.08 4.61
C LEU A 67 12.25 3.40 3.53
N TRP A 68 13.33 2.78 3.98
CA TRP A 68 14.07 1.82 3.19
C TRP A 68 13.65 0.39 3.57
N SER A 69 13.13 -0.38 2.61
CA SER A 69 12.78 -1.80 2.80
C SER A 69 11.83 -2.07 3.99
N HIS A 70 10.85 -1.20 4.23
CA HIS A 70 9.91 -1.24 5.36
C HIS A 70 10.56 -1.25 6.76
N ASP A 71 11.85 -0.91 6.86
CA ASP A 71 12.60 -0.90 8.10
C ASP A 71 12.33 0.42 8.83
N THR A 72 11.60 0.35 9.95
CA THR A 72 11.23 1.53 10.75
C THR A 72 12.44 2.21 11.41
N SER A 73 13.62 1.56 11.42
CA SER A 73 14.88 2.20 11.82
C SER A 73 15.55 2.99 10.70
N LYS A 74 15.11 2.84 9.44
CA LYS A 74 15.70 3.45 8.24
C LYS A 74 14.73 4.43 7.59
N VAL A 75 14.48 5.53 8.29
CA VAL A 75 13.60 6.61 7.83
C VAL A 75 14.36 7.54 6.87
N LEU A 76 13.80 7.77 5.69
CA LEU A 76 14.33 8.70 4.69
C LEU A 76 13.63 10.05 4.73
N GLY A 77 12.33 10.09 5.04
CA GLY A 77 11.56 11.33 5.13
C GLY A 77 10.17 11.11 5.70
N ARG A 78 9.42 12.19 5.87
CA ARG A 78 8.05 12.17 6.42
C ARG A 78 7.23 13.39 6.01
N THR A 79 5.90 13.25 6.08
CA THR A 79 4.98 14.31 5.65
C THR A 79 4.96 15.50 6.61
N LYS A 80 5.06 15.29 7.93
CA LYS A 80 4.97 16.38 8.93
C LYS A 80 6.02 17.49 8.78
N ASN A 81 7.18 17.22 8.20
CA ASN A 81 8.23 18.21 7.98
C ASN A 81 8.49 18.49 6.48
N ASN A 82 7.54 18.13 5.61
CA ASN A 82 7.57 18.35 4.17
C ASN A 82 8.75 17.71 3.40
N THR A 83 9.53 16.83 4.04
CA THR A 83 10.59 16.06 3.34
C THR A 83 10.00 14.97 2.46
N LEU A 84 8.82 14.46 2.81
CA LEU A 84 7.97 13.63 1.96
C LEU A 84 6.69 14.41 1.63
N ARG A 85 6.31 14.42 0.37
CA ARG A 85 5.05 14.95 -0.14
C ARG A 85 4.28 13.79 -0.75
N LEU A 86 3.04 13.61 -0.33
CA LEU A 86 2.12 12.61 -0.84
C LEU A 86 0.88 13.32 -1.37
N SER A 87 0.39 12.91 -2.53
CA SER A 87 -0.84 13.44 -3.10
C SER A 87 -1.56 12.38 -3.93
N GLU A 88 -2.88 12.47 -3.98
CA GLU A 88 -3.69 11.69 -4.90
C GLU A 88 -3.98 12.53 -6.15
N ASP A 89 -3.79 11.94 -7.33
CA ASP A 89 -4.19 12.54 -8.61
C ASP A 89 -5.08 11.58 -9.42
N GLU A 90 -5.30 11.85 -10.71
CA GLU A 90 -6.11 10.99 -11.58
C GLU A 90 -5.48 9.61 -11.83
N ILE A 91 -4.16 9.48 -11.66
CA ILE A 91 -3.40 8.26 -11.93
C ILE A 91 -3.30 7.40 -10.67
N GLY A 92 -2.98 8.01 -9.53
CA GLY A 92 -2.58 7.25 -8.36
C GLY A 92 -2.22 8.08 -7.13
N LEU A 93 -1.67 7.38 -6.13
CA LEU A 93 -1.00 7.99 -4.99
C LEU A 93 0.43 8.33 -5.40
N ARG A 94 0.68 9.61 -5.71
CA ARG A 94 1.99 10.14 -6.03
C ARG A 94 2.80 10.41 -4.76
N PHE A 95 4.10 10.16 -4.81
CA PHE A 95 5.05 10.57 -3.79
C PHE A 95 6.17 11.41 -4.39
N GLU A 96 6.71 12.29 -3.57
CA GLU A 96 7.93 13.05 -3.84
C GLU A 96 8.72 13.18 -2.53
N LEU A 97 9.96 12.75 -2.53
CA LEU A 97 10.81 12.65 -1.35
C LEU A 97 12.12 13.37 -1.60
N ASP A 98 12.44 14.30 -0.73
CA ASP A 98 13.77 14.88 -0.63
C ASP A 98 14.67 13.95 0.17
N LEU A 99 15.71 13.44 -0.47
CA LEU A 99 16.64 12.53 0.17
C LEU A 99 17.51 13.29 1.17
N PRO A 100 17.63 12.79 2.42
CA PRO A 100 18.44 13.45 3.42
C PRO A 100 19.93 13.28 3.09
N ASN A 101 20.74 14.32 3.33
CA ASN A 101 22.20 14.23 3.20
C ASN A 101 22.82 13.44 4.38
N THR A 102 22.54 12.14 4.39
CA THR A 102 23.01 11.15 5.35
C THR A 102 23.58 9.96 4.57
N THR A 103 24.29 9.06 5.24
CA THR A 103 24.76 7.82 4.60
C THR A 103 23.60 7.06 3.94
N LEU A 104 22.50 6.85 4.67
CA LEU A 104 21.34 6.14 4.14
C LEU A 104 20.72 6.84 2.92
N GLY A 105 20.57 8.18 2.95
CA GLY A 105 20.01 8.92 1.82
C GLY A 105 20.92 8.92 0.59
N ASN A 106 22.24 9.00 0.79
CA ASN A 106 23.22 8.88 -0.28
C ASN A 106 23.24 7.47 -0.89
N ASP A 107 23.25 6.43 -0.06
CA ASP A 107 23.20 5.04 -0.51
C ASP A 107 21.90 4.75 -1.26
N THR A 108 20.78 5.31 -0.81
CA THR A 108 19.47 5.23 -1.47
C THR A 108 19.53 5.86 -2.87
N TYR A 109 20.04 7.09 -2.99
CA TYR A 109 20.18 7.78 -4.27
C TYR A 109 21.02 6.97 -5.25
N GLU A 110 22.21 6.52 -4.83
CA GLU A 110 23.11 5.77 -5.71
C GLU A 110 22.54 4.40 -6.11
N SER A 111 21.87 3.70 -5.19
CA SER A 111 21.23 2.40 -5.48
C SER A 111 20.10 2.54 -6.51
N ILE A 112 19.28 3.59 -6.40
CA ILE A 112 18.21 3.86 -7.37
C ILE A 112 18.79 4.32 -8.70
N LYS A 113 19.80 5.22 -8.68
CA LYS A 113 20.43 5.76 -9.88
C LYS A 113 21.14 4.68 -10.69
N ARG A 114 21.77 3.71 -10.02
CA ARG A 114 22.42 2.55 -10.65
C ARG A 114 21.40 1.51 -11.13
N GLY A 115 20.17 1.56 -10.62
CA GLY A 115 19.09 0.62 -10.94
C GLY A 115 19.13 -0.67 -10.10
N ASP A 116 19.81 -0.68 -8.96
CA ASP A 116 19.75 -1.83 -8.04
C ASP A 116 18.44 -1.87 -7.24
N VAL A 117 17.80 -0.70 -7.10
CA VAL A 117 16.50 -0.52 -6.44
C VAL A 117 15.61 0.33 -7.32
N ASP A 118 14.54 -0.26 -7.82
CA ASP A 118 13.56 0.40 -8.70
C ASP A 118 12.11 0.21 -8.22
N GLY A 119 11.91 -0.56 -7.16
CA GLY A 119 10.60 -0.87 -6.61
C GLY A 119 10.12 0.10 -5.55
N VAL A 120 8.78 0.27 -5.49
CA VAL A 120 8.09 1.01 -4.44
C VAL A 120 7.04 0.11 -3.80
N SER A 121 6.98 0.16 -2.48
CA SER A 121 6.04 -0.59 -1.67
C SER A 121 5.34 0.33 -0.69
N PHE A 122 4.21 -0.12 -0.16
CA PHE A 122 3.45 0.63 0.83
C PHE A 122 2.77 -0.30 1.84
N GLY A 123 2.73 0.16 3.08
CA GLY A 123 2.03 -0.46 4.18
C GLY A 123 0.73 0.29 4.44
N PHE A 124 -0.38 -0.43 4.56
CA PHE A 124 -1.69 0.14 4.83
C PHE A 124 -2.54 -0.70 5.78
N GLN A 125 -3.63 -0.13 6.27
CA GLN A 125 -4.69 -0.86 6.99
C GLN A 125 -6.00 -0.62 6.25
N MET A 126 -6.62 -1.68 5.76
CA MET A 126 -7.93 -1.59 5.11
C MET A 126 -8.99 -1.13 6.12
N ARG A 127 -9.76 -0.10 5.75
CA ARG A 127 -10.89 0.43 6.53
C ARG A 127 -12.24 0.02 5.93
N LYS A 128 -12.33 0.08 4.61
CA LYS A 128 -13.52 -0.30 3.85
C LYS A 128 -13.11 -0.97 2.55
N GLN A 129 -13.83 -2.05 2.22
CA GLN A 129 -13.65 -2.79 0.97
C GLN A 129 -14.99 -3.17 0.37
N GLU A 130 -14.98 -3.41 -0.93
CA GLU A 130 -16.06 -4.01 -1.71
C GLU A 130 -15.52 -5.29 -2.37
N MET A 131 -16.33 -6.34 -2.42
CA MET A 131 -16.00 -7.60 -3.08
C MET A 131 -16.95 -7.79 -4.26
N ASP A 132 -16.38 -8.00 -5.45
CA ASP A 132 -17.11 -8.48 -6.62
C ASP A 132 -16.83 -9.98 -6.78
N GLU A 133 -17.84 -10.77 -6.43
CA GLU A 133 -17.83 -12.24 -6.52
C GLU A 133 -18.78 -12.74 -7.62
N SER A 134 -19.13 -11.89 -8.59
CA SER A 134 -20.01 -12.27 -9.71
C SER A 134 -19.39 -13.35 -10.63
N ASP A 135 -18.07 -13.46 -10.63
CA ASP A 135 -17.27 -14.47 -11.30
C ASP A 135 -16.36 -15.18 -10.26
N GLU A 136 -16.67 -16.46 -9.96
CA GLU A 136 -15.94 -17.25 -8.97
C GLU A 136 -14.45 -17.44 -9.33
N ASP A 137 -14.10 -17.40 -10.61
CA ASP A 137 -12.73 -17.56 -11.10
C ASP A 137 -11.95 -16.23 -11.13
N ASN A 138 -12.64 -15.10 -10.94
CA ASN A 138 -12.06 -13.76 -11.06
C ASN A 138 -12.62 -12.78 -10.03
N ILE A 139 -12.60 -13.18 -8.75
CA ILE A 139 -13.00 -12.34 -7.63
C ILE A 139 -12.15 -11.06 -7.61
N VAL A 140 -12.80 -9.91 -7.45
CA VAL A 140 -12.10 -8.61 -7.33
C VAL A 140 -12.40 -7.98 -5.97
N ARG A 141 -11.34 -7.76 -5.19
CA ARG A 141 -11.36 -6.95 -3.97
C ARG A 141 -11.05 -5.50 -4.34
N THR A 142 -11.97 -4.59 -4.07
CA THR A 142 -11.73 -3.14 -4.19
C THR A 142 -11.55 -2.54 -2.80
N VAL A 143 -10.35 -2.02 -2.51
CA VAL A 143 -10.10 -1.24 -1.31
C VAL A 143 -10.62 0.17 -1.54
N VAL A 144 -11.72 0.50 -0.85
CA VAL A 144 -12.44 1.77 -0.98
C VAL A 144 -11.87 2.84 -0.06
N GLN A 145 -11.37 2.42 1.10
CA GLN A 145 -10.78 3.31 2.10
C GLN A 145 -9.70 2.55 2.87
N ALA A 146 -8.56 3.19 3.04
CA ALA A 146 -7.40 2.63 3.71
C ALA A 146 -6.63 3.70 4.48
N LYS A 147 -6.06 3.30 5.61
CA LYS A 147 -5.08 4.09 6.33
C LYS A 147 -3.69 3.75 5.81
N LEU A 148 -2.97 4.73 5.29
CA LEU A 148 -1.61 4.59 4.80
C LEU A 148 -0.65 4.75 5.97
N LEU A 149 0.22 3.77 6.16
CA LEU A 149 1.19 3.77 7.25
C LEU A 149 2.54 4.32 6.78
N GLU A 150 3.03 3.80 5.66
CA GLU A 150 4.34 4.14 5.11
C GLU A 150 4.43 3.79 3.63
N VAL A 151 5.42 4.41 2.98
CA VAL A 151 5.88 4.07 1.64
C VAL A 151 7.36 3.70 1.75
N SER A 152 7.84 2.77 0.93
CA SER A 152 9.21 2.27 1.00
C SER A 152 9.83 2.09 -0.38
N ALA A 153 11.10 2.40 -0.49
CA ALA A 153 11.94 1.89 -1.59
C ALA A 153 12.31 0.42 -1.29
N VAL A 154 12.14 -0.46 -2.27
CA VAL A 154 12.36 -1.91 -2.11
C VAL A 154 13.15 -2.48 -3.30
N ALA A 155 14.14 -3.32 -3.01
CA ALA A 155 14.98 -3.96 -4.04
C ALA A 155 14.25 -5.07 -4.82
N PHE A 156 13.32 -5.75 -4.15
CA PHE A 156 12.50 -6.79 -4.74
C PHE A 156 11.05 -6.36 -4.59
N PRO A 157 10.51 -5.54 -5.51
CA PRO A 157 9.07 -5.41 -5.56
C PRO A 157 8.49 -6.79 -5.92
N ALA A 158 7.54 -7.28 -5.11
CA ALA A 158 7.04 -8.65 -5.12
C ALA A 158 7.06 -9.32 -6.49
N TYR A 159 7.70 -10.51 -6.52
CA TYR A 159 7.49 -11.46 -7.59
C TYR A 159 5.98 -11.82 -7.65
N PRO A 160 5.42 -12.02 -8.86
CA PRO A 160 3.99 -12.32 -9.08
C PRO A 160 3.47 -13.55 -8.34
N ASP A 161 4.35 -14.47 -7.91
CA ASP A 161 3.96 -15.66 -7.16
C ASP A 161 4.05 -15.39 -5.66
N SER A 162 2.88 -15.11 -5.09
CA SER A 162 2.47 -15.56 -3.76
C SER A 162 3.38 -15.16 -2.60
N GLU A 163 3.17 -13.98 -2.02
CA GLU A 163 3.09 -13.86 -0.56
C GLU A 163 2.49 -12.52 -0.16
N VAL A 164 1.25 -12.55 0.36
CA VAL A 164 0.80 -11.51 1.29
C VAL A 164 1.79 -11.58 2.46
N SER A 165 2.72 -10.62 2.58
CA SER A 165 3.77 -10.60 3.60
C SER A 165 3.26 -10.58 5.06
N ALA A 166 1.95 -10.58 5.29
CA ALA A 166 1.38 -10.87 6.59
C ALA A 166 1.29 -12.40 6.77
N ARG A 167 2.34 -13.02 7.34
CA ARG A 167 2.35 -14.46 7.69
C ARG A 167 1.04 -14.86 8.37
N GLY A 168 0.27 -15.75 7.74
CA GLY A 168 -1.00 -16.28 8.27
C GLY A 168 -2.23 -15.40 8.07
N TYR A 169 -2.15 -14.36 7.23
CA TYR A 169 -3.28 -13.49 6.91
C TYR A 169 -3.73 -13.68 5.46
N ASP A 170 -4.98 -14.13 5.29
CA ASP A 170 -5.67 -14.16 4.01
C ASP A 170 -6.89 -13.21 4.10
N PRO A 171 -6.93 -12.12 3.30
CA PRO A 171 -8.03 -11.16 3.35
C PRO A 171 -9.38 -11.78 3.02
N MET A 172 -9.40 -12.78 2.15
CA MET A 172 -10.62 -13.43 1.69
C MET A 172 -11.16 -14.38 2.75
N LYS A 173 -10.28 -15.07 3.48
CA LYS A 173 -10.68 -15.85 4.64
C LYS A 173 -11.27 -14.96 5.75
N GLN A 174 -10.63 -13.83 6.06
CA GLN A 174 -11.18 -12.91 7.07
C GLN A 174 -12.56 -12.39 6.67
N TYR A 175 -12.73 -12.04 5.40
CA TYR A 175 -14.02 -11.58 4.90
C TYR A 175 -15.12 -12.64 5.09
N ALA A 176 -14.85 -13.91 4.76
CA ALA A 176 -15.79 -15.00 4.98
C ALA A 176 -16.15 -15.16 6.47
N ASP A 177 -15.15 -15.20 7.35
CA ASP A 177 -15.37 -15.29 8.81
C ASP A 177 -16.22 -14.11 9.35
N GLU A 178 -16.01 -12.91 8.81
CA GLU A 178 -16.77 -11.70 9.18
C GLU A 178 -18.23 -11.79 8.73
N GLN A 179 -18.50 -12.22 7.48
CA GLN A 179 -19.86 -12.43 6.98
C GLN A 179 -20.62 -13.46 7.83
N ASP A 180 -20.02 -14.63 8.08
CA ASP A 180 -20.62 -15.68 8.92
C ASP A 180 -20.98 -15.15 10.33
N SER A 181 -20.08 -14.36 10.92
CA SER A 181 -20.31 -13.75 12.24
C SER A 181 -21.43 -12.70 12.23
N MET A 182 -21.58 -11.94 11.14
CA MET A 182 -22.64 -10.94 10.98
C MET A 182 -24.01 -11.62 10.82
N GLU A 183 -24.09 -12.66 10.00
CA GLU A 183 -25.32 -13.45 9.82
C GLU A 183 -25.77 -14.08 11.13
N LEU A 184 -24.84 -14.67 11.90
CA LEU A 184 -25.15 -15.27 13.18
C LEU A 184 -25.67 -14.23 14.18
N ARG A 185 -25.04 -13.05 14.23
CA ARG A 185 -25.50 -11.93 15.08
C ARG A 185 -26.90 -11.47 14.68
N GLN A 186 -27.19 -11.35 13.39
CA GLN A 186 -28.50 -10.94 12.91
C GLN A 186 -29.59 -11.95 13.32
N LYS A 187 -29.30 -13.25 13.19
CA LYS A 187 -30.20 -14.33 13.64
C LYS A 187 -30.47 -14.26 15.14
N LEU A 188 -29.43 -14.15 15.97
CA LEU A 188 -29.56 -14.03 17.43
C LEU A 188 -30.37 -12.80 17.85
N ILE A 189 -30.17 -11.67 17.18
CA ILE A 189 -30.94 -10.45 17.44
C ILE A 189 -32.42 -10.69 17.14
N LEU A 190 -32.75 -11.26 15.97
CA LEU A 190 -34.12 -11.60 15.60
C LEU A 190 -34.78 -12.57 16.59
N GLU A 191 -34.05 -13.57 17.08
CA GLU A 191 -34.52 -14.52 18.10
C GLU A 191 -34.75 -13.86 19.47
N THR A 192 -34.01 -12.80 19.80
CA THR A 192 -34.17 -12.08 21.09
C THR A 192 -35.39 -11.14 21.08
N TYR A 193 -35.90 -10.79 19.90
CA TYR A 193 -37.06 -9.93 19.71
C TYR A 193 -38.39 -10.69 19.50
N LEU A 194 -38.36 -12.03 19.54
CA LEU A 194 -39.51 -12.94 19.46
C LEU A 194 -39.79 -13.58 20.83
#